data_AF-A0AAV3YX42-F1
#
_entry.id   AF-A0AAV3YX42-F1
#
_cell.length_a   1.000
_cell.length_b   1.000
_cell.length_c   1.000
_cell.angle_alpha   90.00
_cell.angle_beta   90.00
_cell.angle_gamma   90.00
#
_symmetry.space_group_name_H-M   'P 1'
#
loop_
_entity.id
_entity.type
_entity.pdbx_description
1 polymer ?
#
loop_
_entity_poly.entity_id
_entity_poly.type
_entity_poly.pdbx_seq_one_letter_code
_entity_poly.pdbx_strand_id
1 'polypeptide(L)'
;MVWDHTSLVGCYAKRCPLLRNVEHGKNAWFLACLYSPRGNIAILPPYTRNCGRLILCHDGQQRSQDRRLCLPQERDFLCEDHNMPRECRDYERQGMCHDRKRRYYVNRICLKTCKKCTIPCSDKSVHCSYFTANVTMCISYKKDASMFCRKSCDLCHDI
;
A
#
# COMPACT_ATOMS: atom_id res chain seq x y z
N MET A 1 2.90 -2.98 20.33
CA MET A 1 1.76 -2.23 19.76
C MET A 1 2.17 -0.84 19.29
N VAL A 2 2.88 -0.04 20.09
CA VAL A 2 3.21 1.37 19.79
C VAL A 2 4.59 1.58 19.14
N TRP A 3 5.06 0.64 18.32
CA TRP A 3 6.38 0.78 17.67
C TRP A 3 6.26 1.66 16.42
N ASP A 4 7.05 2.73 16.33
CA ASP A 4 6.94 3.79 15.31
C ASP A 4 7.15 3.32 13.87
N HIS A 5 8.01 2.33 13.69
CA HIS A 5 8.30 1.71 12.39
C HIS A 5 7.38 0.53 12.07
N THR A 6 6.54 0.06 13.01
CA THR A 6 5.55 -0.98 12.74
C THR A 6 4.34 -0.36 12.04
N SER A 7 4.16 -0.66 10.75
CA SER A 7 3.13 -0.05 9.91
C SER A 7 2.01 -1.00 9.49
N LEU A 8 2.20 -2.31 9.68
CA LEU A 8 1.25 -3.35 9.29
C LEU A 8 0.92 -4.23 10.49
N VAL A 9 -0.37 -4.57 10.61
CA VAL A 9 -0.87 -5.53 11.59
C VAL A 9 -1.85 -6.48 10.91
N GLY A 10 -1.66 -7.78 11.16
CA GLY A 10 -2.61 -8.82 10.76
C GLY A 10 -3.03 -9.61 11.98
N CYS A 11 -4.32 -9.71 12.25
CA CYS A 11 -4.85 -10.43 13.42
C CYS A 11 -5.70 -11.63 12.99
N TYR A 12 -5.69 -12.65 13.83
CA TYR A 12 -6.43 -13.88 13.67
C TYR A 12 -7.04 -14.30 15.00
N ALA A 13 -8.27 -14.78 14.95
CA ALA A 13 -9.01 -15.31 16.08
C ALA A 13 -9.54 -16.70 15.75
N LYS A 14 -9.36 -17.65 16.67
CA LYS A 14 -9.90 -19.01 16.53
C LYS A 14 -10.49 -19.48 17.83
N ARG A 15 -11.71 -20.01 17.79
CA ARG A 15 -12.32 -20.69 18.93
C ARG A 15 -11.61 -22.02 19.16
N CYS A 16 -11.28 -22.32 20.42
CA CYS A 16 -10.56 -23.52 20.84
C CYS A 16 -11.50 -24.46 21.62
N PRO A 17 -12.27 -25.33 20.94
CA PRO A 17 -13.25 -26.20 21.59
C PRO A 17 -12.64 -27.34 22.42
N LEU A 18 -11.32 -27.56 22.32
CA LEU A 18 -10.60 -28.71 22.90
C LEU A 18 -9.82 -28.39 24.17
N LEU A 19 -9.95 -27.21 24.77
CA LEU A 19 -9.49 -26.99 26.16
C LEU A 19 -10.49 -27.64 27.13
N ARG A 20 -10.70 -28.95 26.97
CA ARG A 20 -11.75 -29.75 27.63
C ARG A 20 -11.43 -30.12 29.08
N ASN A 21 -10.16 -30.02 29.50
CA ASN A 21 -9.69 -30.43 30.83
C ASN A 21 -9.31 -29.26 31.74
N VAL A 22 -9.73 -28.04 31.42
CA VAL A 22 -9.53 -26.87 32.28
C VAL A 22 -10.91 -26.44 32.75
N GLU A 23 -11.16 -26.40 34.07
CA GLU A 23 -12.47 -26.00 34.66
C GLU A 23 -12.99 -24.65 34.15
N HIS A 24 -12.12 -23.82 33.57
CA HIS A 24 -12.44 -22.50 33.03
C HIS A 24 -12.29 -22.39 31.49
N GLY A 25 -12.05 -23.51 30.79
CA GLY A 25 -11.76 -23.55 29.35
C GLY A 25 -12.97 -23.62 28.42
N LYS A 26 -14.20 -23.69 28.94
CA LYS A 26 -15.42 -23.68 28.12
C LYS A 26 -15.49 -22.35 27.38
N ASN A 27 -15.50 -22.40 26.04
CA ASN A 27 -15.52 -21.24 25.13
C ASN A 27 -14.20 -20.44 25.04
N ALA A 28 -13.06 -21.11 25.17
CA ALA A 28 -11.77 -20.44 24.96
C ALA A 28 -11.57 -19.96 23.51
N TRP A 29 -10.86 -18.84 23.38
CA TRP A 29 -10.45 -18.25 22.12
C TRP A 29 -8.93 -18.08 22.11
N PHE A 30 -8.33 -18.41 20.99
CA PHE A 30 -6.95 -18.07 20.68
C PHE A 30 -6.93 -16.82 19.80
N LEU A 31 -6.19 -15.80 20.24
CA LEU A 31 -6.00 -14.56 19.51
C LEU A 31 -4.51 -14.39 19.20
N ALA A 32 -4.20 -14.09 17.95
CA ALA A 32 -2.83 -13.77 17.54
C ALA A 32 -2.83 -12.55 16.62
N CYS A 33 -1.93 -11.61 16.88
CA CYS A 33 -1.65 -10.50 15.98
C CYS A 33 -0.17 -10.50 15.62
N LEU A 34 0.10 -10.39 14.32
CA LEU A 34 1.43 -10.26 13.76
C LEU A 34 1.65 -8.80 13.35
N TYR A 35 2.83 -8.28 13.68
CA TYR A 35 3.21 -6.90 13.46
C TYR A 35 4.43 -6.84 12.53
N SER A 36 4.37 -6.01 11.49
CA SER A 36 5.44 -5.86 10.52
C SER A 36 5.69 -4.38 10.16
N PRO A 37 6.95 -3.94 10.03
CA PRO A 37 8.16 -4.58 10.55
C PRO A 37 8.08 -4.89 12.05
N ARG A 38 8.87 -5.88 12.49
CA ARG A 38 8.86 -6.34 13.89
C ARG A 38 9.32 -5.21 14.83
N GLY A 39 8.54 -4.97 15.88
CA GLY A 39 8.97 -4.12 16.99
C GLY A 39 9.82 -4.88 18.01
N ASN A 40 9.85 -4.38 19.24
CA ASN A 40 10.56 -4.94 20.38
C ASN A 40 12.05 -5.23 20.11
N ILE A 41 12.70 -4.40 19.30
CA ILE A 41 14.14 -4.50 19.06
C ILE A 41 14.85 -4.14 20.36
N ALA A 42 15.69 -5.06 20.85
CA ALA A 42 16.42 -4.86 22.10
C ALA A 42 17.20 -3.55 22.07
N ILE A 43 17.23 -2.83 23.20
CA ILE A 43 17.99 -1.59 23.41
C ILE A 43 17.42 -0.37 22.65
N LEU A 44 16.44 -0.55 21.76
CA LEU A 44 15.78 0.56 21.06
C LEU A 44 14.46 0.96 21.75
N PRO A 45 14.19 2.27 21.92
CA PRO A 45 12.88 2.73 22.36
C PRO A 45 11.81 2.45 21.29
N PRO A 46 10.53 2.29 21.68
CA PRO A 46 9.45 2.02 20.73
C PRO A 46 9.16 3.19 19.78
N TYR A 47 9.48 4.42 20.19
CA TYR A 47 9.32 5.62 19.40
C TYR A 47 10.19 6.74 19.98
N THR A 48 10.48 7.74 19.15
CA THR A 48 11.19 8.95 19.60
C THR A 48 10.21 9.93 20.24
N ARG A 49 10.50 10.40 21.48
CA ARG A 49 9.70 11.44 22.14
C ARG A 49 10.10 12.81 21.59
N ASN A 50 9.29 13.35 20.68
CA ASN A 50 9.42 14.73 20.23
C ASN A 50 8.46 15.65 21.00
N CYS A 51 8.93 16.21 22.11
CA CYS A 51 8.21 17.23 22.88
C CYS A 51 8.31 18.60 22.17
N GLY A 52 7.63 18.78 21.04
CA GLY A 52 7.61 20.07 20.35
C GLY A 52 7.18 19.99 18.89
N ARG A 53 6.12 20.73 18.55
CA ARG A 53 5.47 21.15 17.27
C ARG A 53 5.75 20.46 15.91
N LEU A 54 6.82 19.72 15.69
CA LEU A 54 7.15 19.05 14.42
C LEU A 54 7.40 17.55 14.66
N ILE A 55 6.40 16.74 14.32
CA ILE A 55 6.61 15.30 14.12
C ILE A 55 7.35 15.15 12.80
N LEU A 56 8.60 14.70 12.86
CA LEU A 56 9.39 14.30 11.70
C LEU A 56 9.05 12.85 11.37
N CYS A 57 8.51 12.61 10.18
CA CYS A 57 8.28 11.27 9.67
C CYS A 57 9.56 10.73 9.01
N HIS A 58 9.73 9.41 8.99
CA HIS A 58 10.85 8.80 8.29
C HIS A 58 10.70 8.94 6.77
N ASP A 59 11.79 8.71 6.03
CA ASP A 59 11.78 8.74 4.57
C ASP A 59 10.72 7.77 4.01
N GLY A 60 9.89 8.28 3.10
CA GLY A 60 8.77 7.52 2.52
C GLY A 60 7.53 7.43 3.42
N GLN A 61 7.42 8.27 4.45
CA GLN A 61 6.21 8.45 5.26
C GLN A 61 5.63 9.88 5.12
N GLN A 62 4.32 10.01 5.26
CA GLN A 62 3.60 11.28 5.28
C GLN A 62 2.78 11.42 6.57
N ARG A 63 2.54 12.65 7.03
CA ARG A 63 1.69 12.86 8.21
C ARG A 63 0.24 12.53 7.87
N SER A 64 -0.45 11.85 8.79
CA SER A 64 -1.91 11.71 8.76
C SER A 64 -2.59 13.09 8.82
N GLN A 65 -3.85 13.16 8.39
CA GLN A 65 -4.63 14.41 8.40
C GLN A 65 -4.74 15.04 9.80
N ASP A 66 -4.88 14.22 10.84
CA ASP A 66 -4.91 14.64 12.24
C ASP A 66 -3.51 15.01 12.79
N ARG A 67 -2.47 14.83 11.97
CA ARG A 67 -1.07 15.14 12.24
C ARG A 67 -0.48 14.38 13.43
N ARG A 68 -1.10 13.28 13.87
CA ARG A 68 -0.65 12.49 15.03
C ARG A 68 0.15 11.25 14.64
N LEU A 69 0.04 10.79 13.39
CA LEU A 69 0.70 9.59 12.90
C LEU A 69 1.52 9.89 11.64
N CYS A 70 2.59 9.12 11.47
CA CYS A 70 3.30 9.01 10.20
C CYS A 70 2.78 7.77 9.49
N LEU A 71 2.03 7.97 8.43
CA LEU A 71 1.55 6.91 7.56
C LEU A 71 2.65 6.61 6.55
N PRO A 72 2.83 5.36 6.09
CA PRO A 72 3.55 5.15 4.85
C PRO A 72 2.97 6.11 3.83
N GLN A 73 3.84 6.83 3.12
CA GLN A 73 3.40 7.59 1.96
C GLN A 73 2.64 6.59 1.12
N GLU A 74 1.38 6.90 0.79
CA GLU A 74 0.70 6.10 -0.21
C GLU A 74 1.65 6.13 -1.38
N ARG A 75 2.33 5.00 -1.61
CA ARG A 75 2.76 4.70 -2.96
C ARG A 75 1.43 4.57 -3.63
N ASP A 76 0.89 5.70 -4.09
CA ASP A 76 0.29 5.76 -5.38
C ASP A 76 1.05 4.71 -6.17
N PHE A 77 0.35 3.68 -6.61
CA PHE A 77 0.83 2.82 -7.68
C PHE A 77 0.95 3.73 -8.92
N LEU A 78 1.84 4.73 -8.85
CA LEU A 78 2.41 5.49 -9.91
C LEU A 78 3.16 4.41 -10.66
N CYS A 79 2.46 3.90 -11.66
CA CYS A 79 3.04 3.13 -12.73
C CYS A 79 4.03 4.03 -13.45
N GLU A 80 5.18 4.20 -12.82
CA GLU A 80 6.25 5.05 -13.28
C GLU A 80 7.55 4.30 -13.14
N ASP A 81 8.47 4.63 -14.04
CA ASP A 81 9.82 4.13 -13.93
C ASP A 81 10.54 4.94 -12.85
N HIS A 82 11.11 4.25 -11.87
CA HIS A 82 11.78 4.88 -10.74
C HIS A 82 13.04 5.63 -11.20
N ASN A 83 12.97 6.97 -11.25
CA ASN A 83 14.08 7.93 -11.44
C ASN A 83 15.07 7.65 -12.59
N MET A 84 14.75 6.75 -13.52
CA MET A 84 15.65 6.31 -14.61
C MET A 84 14.89 6.05 -15.95
N PRO A 85 14.12 7.02 -16.47
CA PRO A 85 13.28 6.81 -17.66
C PRO A 85 14.07 6.68 -18.98
N ARG A 86 15.37 7.00 -19.00
CA ARG A 86 16.22 6.77 -20.18
C ARG A 86 16.74 5.34 -20.18
N GLU A 87 17.29 4.92 -19.05
CA GLU A 87 17.83 3.59 -18.81
C GLU A 87 16.75 2.51 -18.95
N CYS A 88 15.53 2.78 -18.48
CA CYS A 88 14.42 1.86 -18.66
C CYS A 88 14.07 1.60 -20.13
N ARG A 89 14.10 2.64 -20.98
CA ARG A 89 13.91 2.47 -22.43
C ARG A 89 15.05 1.67 -23.07
N ASP A 90 16.28 1.87 -22.62
CA ASP A 90 17.41 1.10 -23.11
C ASP A 90 17.33 -0.38 -22.65
N TYR A 91 16.86 -0.63 -21.43
CA TYR A 91 16.60 -1.98 -20.95
C TYR A 91 15.49 -2.68 -21.73
N GLU A 92 14.42 -1.97 -22.09
CA GLU A 92 13.36 -2.50 -22.97
C GLU A 92 13.91 -2.85 -24.35
N ARG A 93 14.65 -1.92 -24.99
CA ARG A 93 15.28 -2.13 -26.30
C ARG A 93 16.24 -3.32 -26.30
N GLN A 94 16.93 -3.55 -25.19
CA GLN A 94 17.84 -4.68 -25.01
C GLN A 94 17.12 -5.98 -24.59
N GLY A 95 15.79 -5.99 -24.49
CA GLY A 95 15.00 -7.16 -24.13
C GLY A 95 15.11 -7.58 -22.66
N MET A 96 15.65 -6.72 -21.78
CA MET A 96 15.94 -7.09 -20.39
C MET A 96 14.70 -7.28 -19.52
N CYS A 97 13.54 -6.75 -19.94
CA CYS A 97 12.26 -7.01 -19.28
C CYS A 97 11.90 -8.51 -19.30
N HIS A 98 12.40 -9.26 -20.30
CA HIS A 98 12.15 -10.69 -20.50
C HIS A 98 13.36 -11.58 -20.15
N ASP A 99 14.55 -11.00 -20.00
CA ASP A 99 15.77 -11.72 -19.63
C ASP A 99 15.66 -12.39 -18.25
N ARG A 100 15.94 -13.69 -18.16
CA ARG A 100 15.73 -14.46 -16.92
C ARG A 100 16.59 -13.98 -15.75
N LYS A 101 17.81 -13.47 -16.02
CA LYS A 101 18.75 -13.03 -14.98
C LYS A 101 18.45 -11.61 -14.51
N ARG A 102 18.01 -10.73 -15.42
CA ARG A 102 17.84 -9.28 -15.16
C ARG A 102 16.39 -8.86 -14.94
N ARG A 103 15.40 -9.67 -15.35
CA ARG A 103 13.96 -9.32 -15.25
C ARG A 103 13.56 -8.92 -13.84
N TYR A 104 14.09 -9.54 -12.79
CA TYR A 104 13.69 -9.21 -11.41
C TYR A 104 14.06 -7.77 -11.04
N TYR A 105 15.28 -7.35 -11.40
CA TYR A 105 15.77 -6.01 -11.15
C TYR A 105 15.05 -4.98 -12.03
N VAL A 106 15.01 -5.23 -13.35
CA VAL A 106 14.41 -4.31 -14.30
C VAL A 106 12.91 -4.14 -14.05
N ASN A 107 12.17 -5.21 -13.73
CA ASN A 107 10.74 -5.12 -13.43
C ASN A 107 10.43 -4.38 -12.13
N ARG A 108 11.38 -4.21 -11.22
CA ARG A 108 11.19 -3.42 -10.00
C ARG A 108 11.38 -1.92 -10.21
N ILE A 109 12.23 -1.55 -11.16
CA ILE A 109 12.61 -0.15 -11.39
C ILE A 109 11.83 0.42 -12.58
N CYS A 110 11.63 -0.38 -13.62
CA CYS A 110 11.02 0.01 -14.88
C CYS A 110 9.60 -0.56 -15.01
N LEU A 111 8.76 -0.32 -14.00
CA LEU A 111 7.41 -0.89 -13.92
C LEU A 111 6.56 -0.52 -15.13
N LYS A 112 6.62 0.76 -15.55
CA LYS A 112 5.85 1.29 -16.67
C LYS A 112 6.40 0.77 -17.98
N THR A 113 7.70 0.92 -18.19
CA THR A 113 8.36 0.52 -19.44
C THR A 113 8.27 -0.99 -19.66
N CYS A 114 8.47 -1.83 -18.64
CA CYS A 114 8.32 -3.28 -18.76
C CYS A 114 6.87 -3.79 -18.65
N LYS A 115 5.86 -2.89 -18.64
CA LYS A 115 4.44 -3.23 -18.54
C LYS A 115 4.13 -4.16 -17.37
N LYS A 116 4.79 -3.93 -16.23
CA LYS A 116 4.61 -4.68 -14.97
C LYS A 116 3.67 -4.01 -14.00
N CYS A 117 3.17 -2.84 -14.35
CA CYS A 117 2.08 -2.23 -13.64
C CYS A 117 0.78 -3.00 -13.92
N THR A 118 0.38 -3.83 -12.97
CA THR A 118 -1.04 -4.05 -12.72
C THR A 118 -1.50 -2.90 -11.85
N ILE A 119 -2.02 -1.83 -12.46
CA ILE A 119 -2.76 -0.84 -11.68
C ILE A 119 -4.11 -1.52 -11.43
N PRO A 120 -4.43 -1.94 -10.19
CA PRO A 120 -5.73 -2.51 -9.92
C PRO A 120 -6.79 -1.50 -10.37
N CYS A 121 -7.76 -1.95 -11.17
CA CYS A 121 -8.82 -1.07 -11.63
C CYS A 121 -9.80 -0.84 -10.48
N SER A 122 -9.52 0.19 -9.69
CA SER A 122 -10.32 0.59 -8.55
C SER A 122 -10.49 2.09 -8.51
N ASP A 123 -11.64 2.52 -8.04
CA ASP A 123 -11.86 3.91 -7.66
C ASP A 123 -11.13 4.21 -6.35
N LYS A 124 -10.43 5.35 -6.30
CA LYS A 124 -9.74 5.85 -5.12
C LYS A 124 -10.66 6.70 -4.24
N SER A 125 -11.76 7.23 -4.78
CA SER A 125 -12.71 8.06 -4.04
C SER A 125 -14.02 7.31 -3.80
N VAL A 126 -14.55 7.43 -2.58
CA VAL A 126 -15.89 6.93 -2.21
C VAL A 126 -17.02 7.69 -2.92
N HIS A 127 -16.71 8.86 -3.50
CA HIS A 127 -17.67 9.71 -4.21
C HIS A 127 -17.77 9.41 -5.71
N CYS A 128 -17.11 8.35 -6.21
CA CYS A 128 -17.15 8.00 -7.62
C CYS A 128 -18.52 7.48 -8.11
N SER A 129 -19.44 7.16 -7.18
CA SER A 129 -20.85 6.91 -7.50
C SER A 129 -21.54 8.09 -8.19
N TYR A 130 -21.06 9.32 -7.95
CA TYR A 130 -21.59 10.51 -8.62
C TYR A 130 -21.24 10.55 -10.13
N PHE A 131 -20.07 9.99 -10.48
CA PHE A 131 -19.61 9.91 -11.86
C PHE A 131 -20.32 8.80 -12.66
N THR A 132 -20.68 7.69 -12.00
CA THR A 132 -21.51 6.64 -12.63
C THR A 132 -22.94 7.10 -12.86
N ALA A 133 -23.49 7.96 -11.99
CA ALA A 133 -24.83 8.51 -12.15
C ALA A 133 -24.96 9.51 -13.31
N ASN A 134 -23.85 10.14 -13.74
CA ASN A 134 -23.85 11.09 -14.85
C ASN A 134 -22.58 10.96 -15.71
N VAL A 135 -22.70 10.19 -16.79
CA VAL A 135 -21.58 9.90 -17.72
C VAL A 135 -20.92 11.17 -18.29
N THR A 136 -21.66 12.28 -18.42
CA THR A 136 -21.07 13.54 -18.91
C THR A 136 -20.02 14.11 -17.94
N MET A 137 -20.12 13.82 -16.64
CA MET A 137 -19.12 14.23 -15.64
C MET A 137 -17.74 13.60 -15.89
N CYS A 138 -17.69 12.34 -16.33
CA CYS A 138 -16.44 11.69 -16.70
C CYS A 138 -15.75 12.38 -17.88
N ILE A 139 -16.52 12.99 -18.78
CA ILE A 139 -16.02 13.75 -19.93
C ILE A 139 -15.58 15.15 -19.50
N SER A 140 -16.45 15.87 -18.78
CA SER A 140 -16.19 17.25 -18.32
C SER A 140 -15.03 17.34 -17.33
N TYR A 141 -14.86 16.33 -16.46
CA TYR A 141 -13.83 16.28 -15.43
C TYR A 141 -12.85 15.13 -15.66
N LYS A 142 -12.45 14.93 -16.93
CA LYS A 142 -11.60 13.81 -17.35
C LYS A 142 -10.33 13.65 -16.51
N LYS A 143 -9.69 14.75 -16.12
CA LYS A 143 -8.47 14.72 -15.31
C LYS A 143 -8.73 14.13 -13.91
N ASP A 144 -9.75 14.62 -13.23
CA ASP A 144 -10.10 14.16 -11.88
C ASP A 144 -10.67 12.73 -11.90
N ALA A 145 -11.52 12.43 -12.89
CA ALA A 145 -12.02 11.08 -13.15
C ALA A 145 -10.87 10.07 -13.37
N SER A 146 -9.86 10.45 -14.17
CA SER A 146 -8.69 9.59 -14.43
C SER A 146 -7.78 9.40 -13.20
N MET A 147 -7.86 10.29 -12.21
CA MET A 147 -7.04 10.22 -11.01
C MET A 147 -7.75 9.44 -9.90
N PHE A 148 -9.07 9.63 -9.74
CA PHE A 148 -9.82 9.15 -8.58
C PHE A 148 -10.91 8.14 -8.90
N CYS A 149 -11.51 8.18 -10.10
CA CYS A 149 -12.73 7.43 -10.43
C CYS A 149 -12.57 6.60 -11.70
N ARG A 150 -11.40 5.96 -11.85
CA ARG A 150 -11.04 5.27 -13.08
C ARG A 150 -11.97 4.10 -13.40
N LYS A 151 -12.43 3.36 -12.39
CA LYS A 151 -13.33 2.22 -12.59
C LYS A 151 -14.74 2.72 -12.88
N SER A 152 -15.23 3.65 -12.07
CA SER A 152 -16.57 4.26 -12.23
C SER A 152 -16.75 4.98 -13.56
N CYS A 153 -15.70 5.54 -14.13
CA CYS A 153 -15.72 6.20 -15.45
C CYS A 153 -15.26 5.29 -16.60
N ASP A 154 -15.08 3.99 -16.36
CA ASP A 154 -14.65 3.02 -17.37
C ASP A 154 -13.32 3.39 -18.07
N LEU A 155 -12.41 4.02 -17.32
CA LEU A 155 -11.08 4.45 -17.74
C LEU A 155 -10.00 3.41 -17.40
N CYS A 156 -10.39 2.27 -16.85
CA CYS A 156 -9.55 1.10 -16.66
C CYS A 156 -10.39 -0.17 -16.74
N HIS A 157 -9.72 -1.28 -17.03
CA HIS A 157 -10.26 -2.62 -16.87
C HIS A 157 -9.19 -3.48 -16.21
N ASP A 158 -9.62 -4.45 -15.40
CA ASP A 158 -8.71 -5.47 -14.89
C ASP A 158 -8.27 -6.38 -16.06
N ILE A 159 -6.98 -6.73 -16.10
CA ILE A 159 -6.36 -7.59 -17.13
C ILE A 159 -6.43 -9.06 -16.69
#